data_AF-X1LHC4-F1
#
_entry.id   AF-X1LHC4-F1
#
_cell.length_a   1.000
_cell.length_b   1.000
_cell.length_c   1.000
_cell.angle_alpha   90.00
_cell.angle_beta   90.00
_cell.angle_gamma   90.00
#
_symmetry.space_group_name_H-M   'P 1'
#
loop_
_entity.id
_entity.type
_entity.pdbx_description
1 polymer ?
#
loop_
_entity_poly.entity_id
_entity_poly.type
_entity_poly.pdbx_seq_one_letter_code
_entity_poly.pdbx_strand_id
1 'polypeptide(L)'
;MNKENGVLDIKKIRKISLLNVMWQGEIILLFIFITVVIINSNLSPYFLDYTNLMNTTFNFIEKAIIALPMMFVIICGDIDISVASIVTFLNK
;
A
#
# COMPACT_ATOMS: atom_id res chain seq x y z
N MET A 1 -51.69 14.72 -13.22
CA MET A 1 -50.45 15.52 -13.25
C MET A 1 -49.57 15.08 -12.08
N ASN A 2 -48.79 14.00 -12.26
CA ASN A 2 -47.96 13.42 -11.20
C ASN A 2 -46.53 14.00 -11.31
N LYS A 3 -46.17 14.92 -10.41
CA LYS A 3 -44.88 15.60 -10.36
C LYS A 3 -43.89 14.99 -9.35
N GLU A 4 -44.22 13.86 -8.72
CA GLU A 4 -43.38 13.28 -7.66
C GLU A 4 -42.38 12.23 -8.16
N ASN A 5 -42.55 11.72 -9.38
CA ASN A 5 -41.69 10.69 -9.95
C ASN A 5 -40.33 11.20 -10.48
N GLY A 6 -40.15 12.52 -10.61
CA GLY A 6 -38.92 13.12 -11.18
C GLY A 6 -37.80 13.41 -10.17
N VAL A 7 -38.12 13.54 -8.88
CA VAL A 7 -37.14 13.89 -7.84
C VAL A 7 -36.43 12.65 -7.28
N LEU A 8 -37.11 11.50 -7.31
CA LEU A 8 -36.57 10.22 -6.84
C LEU A 8 -35.52 9.62 -7.79
N ASP A 9 -35.56 9.95 -9.09
CA ASP A 9 -34.63 9.43 -10.09
C ASP A 9 -33.27 10.13 -10.06
N ILE A 10 -33.25 11.46 -9.90
CA ILE A 10 -31.99 12.25 -9.85
C ILE A 10 -31.14 11.86 -8.64
N LYS A 11 -31.75 11.60 -7.48
CA LYS A 11 -31.04 11.11 -6.28
C LYS A 11 -30.47 9.70 -6.49
N LYS A 12 -31.19 8.83 -7.20
CA LYS A 12 -30.79 7.45 -7.49
C LYS A 12 -29.61 7.40 -8.48
N ILE A 13 -29.68 8.19 -9.54
CA ILE A 13 -28.62 8.34 -10.56
C ILE A 13 -27.33 8.88 -9.91
N ARG A 14 -27.44 9.91 -9.06
CA ARG A 14 -26.27 10.47 -8.34
C ARG A 14 -25.66 9.48 -7.34
N LYS A 15 -26.48 8.65 -6.68
CA LYS A 15 -26.01 7.65 -5.71
C LYS A 15 -25.22 6.51 -6.38
N ILE A 16 -25.61 6.09 -7.58
CA ILE A 16 -24.89 5.07 -8.37
C ILE A 16 -23.51 5.59 -8.79
N SER A 17 -23.41 6.87 -9.19
CA SER A 17 -22.13 7.52 -9.49
C SER A 17 -21.18 7.55 -8.27
N LEU A 18 -21.69 7.88 -7.08
CA LEU A 18 -20.88 7.87 -5.85
C LEU A 18 -20.45 6.46 -5.42
N LEU A 19 -21.32 5.47 -5.57
CA LEU A 19 -20.99 4.07 -5.28
C LEU A 19 -19.90 3.54 -6.24
N ASN A 20 -19.95 3.91 -7.52
CA ASN A 20 -18.93 3.51 -8.49
C ASN A 20 -17.56 4.15 -8.21
N VAL A 21 -17.55 5.40 -7.71
CA VAL A 21 -16.31 6.07 -7.28
C VAL A 21 -15.70 5.36 -6.07
N MET A 22 -16.52 4.94 -5.10
CA MET A 22 -16.05 4.18 -3.92
C MET A 22 -15.40 2.82 -4.24
N TRP A 23 -15.71 2.23 -5.41
CA TRP A 23 -15.16 0.94 -5.85
C TRP A 23 -13.96 1.09 -6.80
N GLN A 24 -13.48 2.31 -7.02
CA GLN A 24 -12.22 2.53 -7.73
C GLN A 24 -11.05 2.08 -6.85
N GLY A 25 -10.06 1.43 -7.47
CA GLY A 25 -8.87 0.93 -6.77
C GLY A 25 -8.18 2.00 -5.92
N GLU A 26 -8.18 3.25 -6.37
CA GLU A 26 -7.62 4.39 -5.66
C GLU A 26 -8.23 4.61 -4.27
N ILE A 27 -9.55 4.52 -4.15
CA ILE A 27 -10.24 4.70 -2.86
C ILE A 27 -9.98 3.51 -1.93
N ILE A 28 -9.90 2.30 -2.50
CA ILE A 28 -9.57 1.09 -1.74
C ILE A 28 -8.14 1.19 -1.18
N LEU A 29 -7.17 1.61 -2.00
CA LEU A 29 -5.79 1.85 -1.59
C LEU A 29 -5.70 2.91 -0.49
N LEU A 30 -6.41 4.03 -0.67
CA LEU A 30 -6.45 5.12 0.32
C LEU A 30 -7.09 4.66 1.64
N PHE A 31 -8.17 3.88 1.57
CA PHE A 31 -8.83 3.30 2.74
C PHE A 31 -7.90 2.34 3.51
N ILE A 32 -7.22 1.44 2.80
CA ILE A 32 -6.24 0.52 3.40
C ILE A 32 -5.10 1.32 4.05
N PHE A 33 -4.56 2.32 3.35
CA PHE A 33 -3.48 3.15 3.87
C PHE A 33 -3.86 3.83 5.19
N ILE A 34 -5.03 4.50 5.24
CA ILE A 34 -5.51 5.15 6.46
C ILE A 34 -5.71 4.13 7.58
N THR A 35 -6.31 2.98 7.27
CA THR A 35 -6.55 1.91 8.25
C THR A 35 -5.25 1.43 8.87
N VAL A 36 -4.23 1.17 8.05
CA VAL A 36 -2.90 0.73 8.50
C VAL A 36 -2.25 1.82 9.36
N VAL A 37 -2.30 3.09 8.96
CA VAL A 37 -1.71 4.19 9.73
C VAL A 37 -2.37 4.32 11.11
N ILE A 38 -3.70 4.25 11.19
CA ILE A 38 -4.42 4.33 12.46
C ILE A 38 -4.06 3.15 13.37
N ILE A 39 -4.08 1.94 12.85
CA ILE A 39 -3.76 0.74 13.64
C ILE A 39 -2.33 0.81 14.17
N ASN A 40 -1.36 1.15 13.33
CA ASN A 40 0.05 1.20 13.74
C ASN A 40 0.35 2.37 14.68
N SER A 41 -0.35 3.51 14.55
CA SER A 41 -0.26 4.63 15.49
C SER A 41 -0.81 4.28 16.88
N ASN A 42 -1.83 3.42 16.95
CA ASN A 42 -2.36 2.92 18.23
C ASN A 42 -1.46 1.85 18.86
N LEU A 43 -0.83 1.00 18.03
CA LEU A 43 0.08 -0.05 18.52
C LEU A 43 1.42 0.51 19.02
N SER A 44 1.92 1.57 18.40
CA SER A 44 3.18 2.20 18.77
C SER A 44 3.04 3.72 18.81
N PRO A 45 3.23 4.37 19.97
CA PRO A 45 3.18 5.83 20.07
C PRO A 45 4.31 6.51 19.29
N TYR A 46 5.35 5.77 18.87
CA TYR A 46 6.48 6.26 18.08
C TYR A 46 6.32 6.02 16.57
N PHE A 47 5.21 5.39 16.12
CA PHE A 47 5.04 5.02 14.72
C PHE A 47 5.12 6.22 13.76
N LEU A 48 4.45 7.33 14.10
CA LEU A 48 4.46 8.57 13.31
C LEU A 48 5.51 9.58 13.78
N ASP A 49 6.40 9.21 14.68
CA ASP A 49 7.47 10.12 15.09
C ASP A 49 8.47 10.33 13.95
N TYR A 50 8.84 11.59 13.69
CA TYR A 50 9.71 11.95 12.57
C TYR A 50 11.07 11.25 12.66
N THR A 51 11.66 11.18 13.85
CA THR A 51 12.97 10.58 14.03
C THR A 51 12.91 9.07 13.82
N ASN A 52 11.87 8.42 14.33
CA ASN A 52 11.65 6.99 14.13
C ASN A 52 11.39 6.64 12.67
N LEU A 53 10.56 7.43 11.97
CA LEU A 53 10.27 7.24 10.56
C LEU A 53 11.53 7.39 9.70
N MET A 54 12.34 8.42 9.98
CA MET A 54 13.59 8.68 9.27
C MET A 54 14.61 7.56 9.51
N ASN A 55 14.82 7.16 10.77
CA ASN A 55 15.74 6.08 11.14
C ASN A 55 15.33 4.75 10.50
N THR A 56 14.03 4.42 10.53
CA THR A 56 13.51 3.20 9.89
C THR A 56 13.68 3.24 8.38
N THR A 57 13.44 4.40 7.75
CA THR A 57 13.60 4.58 6.30
C THR A 57 15.06 4.45 5.87
N PHE A 58 16.02 5.05 6.60
CA PHE A 58 17.44 4.89 6.32
C PHE A 58 17.89 3.43 6.42
N ASN A 59 17.50 2.73 7.49
CA ASN A 59 17.82 1.32 7.68
C ASN A 59 17.22 0.41 6.59
N PHE A 60 16.08 0.79 6.02
CA PHE A 60 15.48 0.08 4.90
C PHE A 60 16.18 0.39 3.57
N ILE A 61 16.51 1.66 3.32
CA ILE A 61 17.17 2.11 2.09
C ILE A 61 18.53 1.44 1.92
N GLU A 62 19.33 1.30 2.99
CA GLU A 62 20.62 0.61 2.92
C GLU A 62 20.47 -0.81 2.35
N LYS A 63 19.49 -1.57 2.86
CA LYS A 63 19.20 -2.93 2.40
C LYS A 63 18.60 -2.94 0.99
N ALA A 64 17.74 -1.97 0.67
CA ALA A 64 17.11 -1.85 -0.64
C ALA A 64 18.14 -1.56 -1.75
N ILE A 65 19.13 -0.70 -1.48
CA ILE A 65 20.22 -0.38 -2.42
C ILE A 65 21.08 -1.61 -2.70
N ILE A 66 21.32 -2.47 -1.72
CA ILE A 66 22.06 -3.73 -1.91
C ILE A 66 21.20 -4.77 -2.65
N ALA A 67 19.92 -4.90 -2.27
CA ALA A 67 19.00 -5.86 -2.87
C ALA A 67 18.64 -5.55 -4.33
N LEU A 68 18.61 -4.27 -4.71
CA LEU A 68 18.27 -3.82 -6.06
C LEU A 68 19.17 -4.44 -7.15
N PRO A 69 20.51 -4.23 -7.15
CA PRO A 69 21.40 -4.86 -8.13
C PRO A 69 21.45 -6.39 -7.96
N MET A 70 21.30 -6.90 -6.74
CA MET A 70 21.24 -8.35 -6.50
C MET A 70 20.06 -9.00 -7.23
N MET A 71 18.89 -8.37 -7.20
CA MET A 71 17.71 -8.81 -7.95
C MET A 71 17.95 -8.76 -9.47
N PHE A 72 18.62 -7.73 -9.98
CA PHE A 72 19.00 -7.68 -11.39
C PHE A 72 19.94 -8.82 -11.80
N VAL A 73 20.93 -9.15 -10.98
CA VAL A 73 21.84 -10.27 -11.22
C VAL A 73 21.09 -11.61 -11.22
N ILE A 74 20.13 -11.80 -10.31
CA ILE A 74 19.28 -13.00 -10.24
C ILE A 74 18.50 -13.17 -11.54
N ILE A 75 17.85 -12.10 -12.02
CA ILE A 75 17.03 -12.13 -13.24
C ILE A 75 17.88 -12.32 -14.50
N CYS A 76 19.01 -11.61 -14.63
CA CYS A 76 19.87 -11.69 -15.81
C CYS A 76 20.73 -12.96 -15.85
N GLY A 77 21.04 -13.54 -14.69
CA GLY A 77 21.91 -14.70 -14.56
C GLY A 77 21.17 -16.04 -14.47
N ASP A 78 19.84 -16.05 -14.60
CA ASP A 78 18.97 -17.22 -14.35
C ASP A 78 19.31 -17.91 -13.02
N ILE A 79 19.68 -17.12 -12.00
CA ILE A 79 19.94 -17.66 -10.66
C ILE A 79 18.58 -17.89 -10.03
N ASP A 80 18.27 -19.14 -9.69
CA ASP A 80 17.02 -19.45 -8.99
C ASP A 80 16.96 -18.67 -7.66
N ILE A 81 15.78 -18.08 -7.39
CA ILE A 81 15.47 -17.33 -6.16
C ILE A 81 15.70 -18.23 -4.92
N SER A 82 15.54 -19.55 -5.05
CA SER A 82 15.82 -20.51 -3.97
C SER A 82 17.26 -20.41 -3.43
N VAL A 83 18.25 -20.24 -4.31
CA VAL A 83 19.67 -20.11 -3.95
C VAL A 83 19.94 -18.78 -3.24
N ALA A 84 19.29 -17.70 -3.68
CA ALA A 84 19.40 -16.41 -3.01
C ALA A 84 18.93 -16.46 -1.54
N SER A 85 17.86 -17.21 -1.26
CA SER A 85 17.36 -17.40 0.13
C SER A 85 18.37 -18.11 1.02
N ILE A 86 19.12 -19.08 0.48
CA ILE A 86 20.16 -19.82 1.21
C ILE A 86 21.33 -18.90 1.55
N VAL A 87 21.76 -18.06 0.61
CA VAL A 87 22.83 -17.07 0.83
C VAL A 87 22.42 -16.04 1.90
N THR A 88 21.17 -15.56 1.87
CA THR A 88 20.66 -14.64 2.91
C THR A 88 20.52 -15.32 4.27
N PHE A 89 20.11 -16.59 4.32
CA PHE A 89 20.00 -17.34 5.58
C PHE A 89 21.36 -17.62 6.23
N LEU A 90 22.38 -17.94 5.43
CA LEU A 90 23.74 -18.17 5.92
C LEU A 90 24.43 -16.88 6.38
N ASN A 91 23.99 -15.72 5.89
CA ASN A 91 24.58 -14.41 6.18
C ASN A 91 23.76 -13.60 7.22
N LYS A 92 22.95 -14.28 8.02
CA LYS A 92 22.19 -13.71 9.14
C LYS A 92 22.97 -13.78 10.45
#